data_AF-A0A0B1TKG4-F1
#
_entry.id   AF-A0A0B1TKG4-F1
#
_cell.length_a   1.000
_cell.length_b   1.000
_cell.length_c   1.000
_cell.angle_alpha   90.00
_cell.angle_beta   90.00
_cell.angle_gamma   90.00
#
_symmetry.space_group_name_H-M   'P 1'
#
loop_
_entity.id
_entity.type
_entity.pdbx_description
1 polymer ?
#
loop_
_entity_poly.entity_id
_entity_poly.type
_entity_poly.pdbx_seq_one_letter_code
_entity_poly.pdbx_strand_id
1 'polypeptide(L)'
;MFQGLTFLLPFLAIVYILELYNAYTLYSIWQNQECVWQVPALSVLFLVVGVGNIAMVSHIVLQKMSENSTSRVANILRRYPSMAKMN
;
A
#
# COMPACT_ATOMS: atom_id res chain seq x y z
N MET A 1 5.69 18.28 -9.21
CA MET A 1 4.63 17.51 -9.90
C MET A 1 4.18 16.24 -9.16
N PHE A 2 4.85 15.76 -8.09
CA PHE A 2 4.50 14.52 -7.36
C PHE A 2 3.54 14.68 -6.15
N GLN A 3 3.07 15.90 -5.87
CA GLN A 3 2.25 16.17 -4.67
C GLN A 3 0.85 15.54 -4.76
N GLY A 4 0.25 15.49 -5.97
CA GLY A 4 -1.04 14.83 -6.19
C GLY A 4 -0.99 13.30 -6.14
N LEU A 5 0.13 12.69 -6.56
CA LEU A 5 0.28 11.23 -6.58
C LEU A 5 0.38 10.62 -5.17
N THR A 6 0.95 11.37 -4.22
CA THR A 6 1.00 10.95 -2.81
C THR A 6 -0.36 11.07 -2.13
N PHE A 7 -1.22 12.01 -2.56
CA PHE A 7 -2.60 12.13 -2.08
C PHE A 7 -3.50 10.97 -2.54
N LEU A 8 -3.25 10.44 -3.75
CA LEU A 8 -4.02 9.32 -4.29
C LEU A 8 -3.65 7.97 -3.62
N LEU A 9 -2.41 7.83 -3.17
CA LEU A 9 -1.87 6.60 -2.58
C LEU A 9 -2.72 6.00 -1.43
N PRO A 10 -3.20 6.77 -0.42
CA PRO A 10 -4.06 6.22 0.63
C PRO A 10 -5.42 5.76 0.10
N PHE A 11 -6.03 6.49 -0.85
CA PHE A 11 -7.27 6.04 -1.49
C PHE A 11 -7.05 4.75 -2.28
N LEU A 12 -5.93 4.66 -2.98
CA LEU A 12 -5.56 3.49 -3.75
C LEU A 12 -5.35 2.26 -2.85
N ALA A 13 -4.75 2.44 -1.67
CA ALA A 13 -4.62 1.37 -0.67
C ALA A 13 -5.99 0.85 -0.19
N ILE A 14 -6.95 1.74 0.05
CA ILE A 14 -8.32 1.35 0.44
C ILE A 14 -9.00 0.54 -0.69
N VAL A 15 -8.82 0.95 -1.94
CA VAL A 15 -9.36 0.23 -3.10
C VAL A 15 -8.77 -1.18 -3.21
N TYR A 16 -7.48 -1.36 -2.96
CA TYR A 16 -6.88 -2.70 -2.98
C TYR A 16 -7.34 -3.59 -1.81
N ILE A 17 -7.63 -3.02 -0.65
CA ILE A 17 -8.26 -3.77 0.45
C ILE A 17 -9.67 -4.22 0.05
N LEU A 18 -10.42 -3.35 -0.63
CA LEU A 18 -11.74 -3.70 -1.17
C LEU A 18 -11.64 -4.77 -2.26
N GLU A 19 -10.57 -4.76 -3.06
CA GLU A 19 -10.27 -5.79 -4.05
C GLU A 19 -10.07 -7.17 -3.39
N LEU A 20 -9.34 -7.23 -2.25
CA LEU A 20 -9.23 -8.46 -1.46
C LEU A 20 -10.57 -8.92 -0.87
N TYR A 21 -11.40 -7.99 -0.41
CA TYR A 21 -12.75 -8.31 0.06
C TYR A 21 -13.62 -8.91 -1.05
N ASN A 22 -13.51 -8.38 -2.27
CA ASN A 22 -14.18 -8.95 -3.44
C ASN A 22 -13.64 -10.35 -3.75
N ALA A 23 -12.32 -10.57 -3.72
CA ALA A 23 -11.73 -11.90 -3.91
C ALA A 23 -12.28 -12.93 -2.92
N TYR A 24 -12.39 -12.56 -1.64
CA TYR A 24 -12.96 -13.40 -0.59
C TYR A 24 -14.46 -13.66 -0.80
N THR A 25 -15.22 -12.64 -1.18
CA THR A 25 -16.65 -12.76 -1.50
C THR A 25 -16.87 -13.73 -2.67
N LEU A 26 -16.10 -13.61 -3.75
CA LEU A 26 -16.18 -14.53 -4.89
C LEU A 26 -15.81 -15.97 -4.50
N TYR A 27 -14.82 -16.13 -3.63
CA TYR A 27 -14.45 -17.45 -3.11
C TYR A 27 -15.58 -18.09 -2.31
N SER A 28 -16.25 -17.32 -1.45
CA SER A 28 -17.41 -17.78 -0.68
C SER A 28 -18.60 -18.14 -1.57
N ILE A 29 -18.84 -17.39 -2.64
CA ILE A 29 -19.90 -17.70 -3.63
C ILE A 29 -19.59 -19.01 -4.36
N TRP A 30 -18.34 -19.21 -4.79
CA TRP A 30 -17.92 -20.45 -5.44
C TRP A 30 -18.11 -21.70 -4.54
N GLN A 31 -17.93 -21.58 -3.22
CA GLN A 31 -18.19 -22.69 -2.30
C GLN A 31 -19.67 -23.01 -2.12
N ASN A 32 -20.55 -22.01 -2.23
CA ASN A 32 -21.98 -22.14 -1.93
C ASN A 32 -22.84 -22.42 -3.16
N GLN A 33 -22.36 -22.13 -4.37
CA GLN A 33 -23.06 -22.36 -5.63
C GLN A 33 -22.15 -23.11 -6.61
N GLU A 34 -22.71 -24.05 -7.38
CA GLU A 34 -22.04 -24.66 -8.53
C GLU A 34 -21.88 -23.61 -9.65
N CYS A 35 -20.93 -22.70 -9.46
CA CYS A 35 -20.60 -21.66 -10.40
C CYS A 35 -19.66 -22.18 -11.49
N VAL A 36 -19.68 -21.52 -12.65
CA VAL A 36 -18.73 -21.75 -13.74
C VAL A 36 -17.30 -21.55 -13.25
N TRP A 37 -16.35 -22.31 -13.79
CA TRP A 37 -14.92 -22.28 -13.46
C TRP A 37 -14.26 -20.88 -13.52
N GLN A 38 -14.89 -19.92 -14.21
CA GLN A 38 -14.44 -18.53 -14.27
C GLN A 38 -14.50 -17.83 -12.90
N VAL A 39 -15.46 -18.16 -12.03
CA VAL A 39 -15.63 -17.52 -10.71
C VAL A 39 -14.43 -17.79 -9.78
N PRO A 40 -13.98 -19.04 -9.57
CA PRO A 40 -12.78 -19.30 -8.77
C PRO A 40 -11.51 -18.76 -9.44
N ALA A 41 -11.40 -18.80 -10.78
CA ALA A 41 -10.26 -18.22 -11.49
C ALA A 41 -10.16 -16.70 -11.26
N LEU A 42 -11.30 -15.99 -11.30
CA LEU A 42 -11.36 -14.55 -11.06
C LEU A 42 -11.06 -14.20 -9.60
N SER A 43 -11.52 -15.02 -8.65
CA SER A 43 -11.17 -14.88 -7.23
C SER A 43 -9.66 -14.97 -7.00
N VAL A 44 -9.00 -15.98 -7.60
CA VAL A 44 -7.54 -16.14 -7.50
C VAL A 44 -6.80 -14.96 -8.14
N LEU A 45 -7.27 -14.46 -9.29
CA LEU A 45 -6.68 -13.30 -9.95
C LEU A 45 -6.76 -12.05 -9.07
N PHE A 46 -7.93 -11.73 -8.53
CA PHE A 46 -8.08 -10.59 -7.60
C PHE A 46 -7.26 -10.75 -6.33
N LEU A 47 -7.08 -11.97 -5.84
CA LEU A 47 -6.22 -12.23 -4.69
C LEU A 47 -4.75 -11.93 -5.00
N VAL A 48 -4.22 -12.46 -6.11
CA VAL A 48 -2.82 -12.25 -6.51
C VAL A 48 -2.54 -10.78 -6.81
N VAL A 49 -3.44 -10.13 -7.56
CA VAL A 49 -3.31 -8.72 -7.92
C VAL A 49 -3.46 -7.82 -6.69
N GLY A 50 -4.49 -8.05 -5.86
CA GLY A 50 -4.70 -7.31 -4.63
C GLY A 50 -3.53 -7.41 -3.65
N VAL A 51 -3.02 -8.63 -3.39
CA VAL A 51 -1.86 -8.83 -2.50
C VAL A 51 -0.61 -8.16 -3.06
N GLY A 52 -0.32 -8.37 -4.35
CA GLY A 52 0.86 -7.78 -5.00
C GLY A 52 0.83 -6.24 -4.95
N ASN A 53 -0.33 -5.66 -5.22
CA ASN A 53 -0.52 -4.21 -5.17
C ASN A 53 -0.40 -3.65 -3.75
N ILE A 54 -0.97 -4.32 -2.74
CA ILE A 54 -0.83 -3.89 -1.34
C ILE A 54 0.62 -3.95 -0.89
N ALA A 55 1.37 -5.00 -1.26
CA ALA A 55 2.78 -5.13 -0.89
C ALA A 55 3.63 -4.00 -1.50
N MET A 56 3.44 -3.72 -2.80
CA MET A 56 4.13 -2.63 -3.50
C MET A 56 3.81 -1.27 -2.90
N VAL A 57 2.53 -0.97 -2.67
CA VAL A 57 2.11 0.30 -2.07
C VAL A 57 2.67 0.44 -0.65
N SER A 58 2.59 -0.61 0.17
CA SER A 58 3.14 -0.61 1.53
C SER A 58 4.64 -0.32 1.51
N HIS A 59 5.39 -0.96 0.62
CA HIS A 59 6.82 -0.71 0.45
C HIS A 59 7.11 0.76 0.10
N ILE A 60 6.37 1.32 -0.87
CA ILE A 60 6.52 2.72 -1.28
C ILE A 60 6.17 3.67 -0.12
N VAL A 61 5.11 3.39 0.64
CA VAL A 61 4.72 4.19 1.81
C VAL A 61 5.82 4.18 2.87
N LEU A 62 6.35 3.00 3.21
CA LEU A 62 7.42 2.85 4.21
C LEU A 62 8.69 3.57 3.76
N GLN A 63 9.06 3.43 2.48
CA GLN A 63 10.21 4.15 1.91
C GLN A 63 10.01 5.67 2.02
N LYS A 64 8.83 6.17 1.66
CA LYS A 64 8.50 7.60 1.76
C LYS A 64 8.53 8.11 3.20
N MET A 65 8.03 7.33 4.15
CA MET A 65 8.08 7.66 5.58
C MET A 65 9.52 7.71 6.10
N SER A 66 10.37 6.77 5.68
CA SER A 66 11.79 6.72 6.05
C SER A 66 12.58 7.91 5.49
N GLU A 67 12.40 8.23 4.20
CA GLU A 67 13.04 9.37 3.54
C GLU A 67 12.61 10.72 4.16
N ASN A 68 11.32 10.88 4.47
CA ASN A 68 10.81 12.07 5.14
C ASN A 68 11.39 12.23 6.55
N SER A 69 11.55 11.14 7.30
CA SER A 69 12.08 11.17 8.66
C SER A 69 13.55 11.59 8.68
N THR A 70 14.37 10.98 7.83
CA THR A 70 15.80 11.28 7.69
C THR A 70 16.02 12.71 7.19
N SER A 71 15.25 13.15 6.19
CA SER A 71 15.34 14.51 5.65
C SER A 71 14.95 15.57 6.67
N ARG A 72 13.92 15.32 7.49
CA ARG A 72 13.51 16.24 8.57
C ARG A 72 14.58 16.36 9.65
N VAL A 73 15.18 15.24 10.07
CA VAL A 73 16.27 15.23 11.07
C VAL A 73 17.50 15.97 10.52
N ALA A 74 17.91 15.70 9.27
CA ALA A 74 19.01 16.40 8.62
C ALA A 74 18.76 17.92 8.51
N ASN A 75 17.53 18.33 8.21
CA ASN A 75 17.17 19.74 8.16
C ASN A 75 17.20 20.41 9.55
N ILE A 76 16.75 19.71 10.59
CA ILE A 76 16.82 20.20 11.97
C ILE A 76 18.28 20.36 12.43
N LEU A 77 19.13 19.37 12.14
CA LEU A 77 20.57 19.42 12.46
C LEU A 77 21.29 20.56 11.71
N ARG A 78 20.95 20.83 10.44
CA ARG A 78 21.47 22.01 9.72
C ARG A 78 21.04 23.32 10.36
N ARG A 79 19.84 23.39 10.93
CA ARG A 79 19.27 24.63 11.50
C ARG A 79 19.77 24.89 12.92
N TYR A 80 20.19 23.85 13.64
CA TYR A 80 20.76 23.92 14.98
C TYR A 80 22.15 23.23 15.04
N PRO A 81 23.19 23.82 14.42
CA PRO A 81 24.54 23.24 14.40
C PRO A 81 25.17 23.12 15.81
N SER A 82 24.64 23.85 16.79
CA SER A 82 24.99 23.74 18.22
C SER A 82 24.79 22.31 18.75
N MET A 83 23.74 21.61 18.32
CA MET A 83 23.40 20.24 18.78
C MET A 83 24.35 19.17 18.22
N ALA A 84 25.05 19.45 17.11
CA ALA A 84 25.98 18.50 16.48
C ALA A 84 27.37 18.50 17.13
N LYS A 85 27.69 19.50 17.96
CA LYS A 85 29.01 19.68 18.59
C LYS A 85 29.11 19.14 20.02
N MET A 86 28.03 18.57 20.56
CA MET A 86 27.94 18.15 21.97
C MET A 86 28.15 16.64 22.18
N ASN A 87 28.90 16.00 21.27
CA ASN A 87 29.41 14.62 21.34
C ASN A 87 30.83 14.61 20.79
#